data_AF-A0A973IKZ6-F1
#
_entry.id   AF-A0A973IKZ6-F1
#
_cell.length_a   1.000
_cell.length_b   1.000
_cell.length_c   1.000
_cell.angle_alpha   90.00
_cell.angle_beta   90.00
_cell.angle_gamma   90.00
#
_symmetry.space_group_name_H-M   'P 1'
#
loop_
_entity.id
_entity.type
_entity.pdbx_description
1 polymer ?
#
loop_
_entity_poly.entity_id
_entity_poly.type
_entity_poly.pdbx_seq_one_letter_code
_entity_poly.pdbx_strand_id
1 'polypeptide(L)'
;MQGFRWLAMVALMGLSLTGAVAADEPEVKGEGSIYTQKFDTPGTSGNFGYVVDTQTRLCFVKWFSQGGSPSELLQIDCQTLMKRKEWKPILTWLF
;
A
#
# COMPACT_ATOMS: atom_id res chain seq x y z
N MET A 1 8.47 -27.41 66.58
CA MET A 1 9.23 -26.19 66.27
C MET A 1 9.34 -26.11 64.75
N GLN A 2 8.46 -25.31 64.13
CA GLN A 2 8.34 -25.18 62.68
C GLN A 2 9.08 -23.92 62.21
N GLY A 3 9.88 -24.07 61.16
CA GLY A 3 10.36 -22.96 60.34
C GLY A 3 9.79 -23.06 58.92
N PHE A 4 9.81 -21.94 58.19
CA PHE A 4 10.00 -21.76 56.74
C PHE A 4 9.31 -20.44 56.33
N ARG A 5 10.08 -19.38 56.03
CA ARG A 5 10.59 -18.98 54.70
C ARG A 5 9.51 -18.34 53.80
N TRP A 6 9.60 -17.01 53.76
CA TRP A 6 9.35 -16.06 52.67
C TRP A 6 9.03 -16.65 51.30
N LEU A 7 7.94 -16.14 50.69
CA LEU A 7 7.70 -16.19 49.24
C LEU A 7 7.47 -14.76 48.74
N ALA A 8 8.43 -14.31 47.92
CA ALA A 8 8.39 -13.08 47.16
C ALA A 8 7.32 -13.17 46.06
N MET A 9 6.50 -12.13 45.94
CA MET A 9 5.56 -11.94 44.85
C MET A 9 6.33 -11.74 43.53
N VAL A 10 6.20 -12.69 42.62
CA VAL A 10 6.68 -12.56 41.25
C VAL A 10 5.68 -11.71 40.47
N ALA A 11 6.08 -10.49 40.14
CA ALA A 11 5.38 -9.63 39.20
C ALA A 11 5.64 -10.12 37.76
N LEU A 12 4.71 -10.89 37.20
CA LEU A 12 4.60 -11.11 35.76
C LEU A 12 3.66 -10.05 35.17
N MET A 13 4.20 -8.86 34.90
CA MET A 13 3.55 -7.93 33.98
C MET A 13 3.81 -8.43 32.56
N GLY A 14 2.80 -9.08 31.99
CA GLY A 14 2.79 -9.56 30.62
C GLY A 14 2.98 -8.40 29.65
N LEU A 15 4.11 -8.41 28.95
CA LEU A 15 4.37 -7.59 27.78
C LEU A 15 3.35 -7.96 26.70
N SER A 16 2.26 -7.20 26.63
CA SER A 16 1.29 -7.34 25.53
C SER A 16 1.97 -6.78 24.28
N LEU A 17 2.55 -7.66 23.46
CA LEU A 17 2.93 -7.31 22.10
C LEU A 17 1.65 -6.94 21.36
N THR A 18 1.36 -5.64 21.28
CA THR A 18 0.42 -5.08 20.33
C THR A 18 0.96 -5.42 18.94
N GLY A 19 0.49 -6.52 18.36
CA GLY A 19 0.76 -6.84 16.97
C GLY A 19 0.22 -5.71 16.11
N ALA A 20 1.10 -4.83 15.66
CA ALA A 20 0.77 -3.87 14.62
C ALA A 20 0.42 -4.70 13.39
N VAL A 21 -0.86 -4.71 13.02
CA VAL A 21 -1.28 -5.20 11.71
C VAL A 21 -0.71 -4.20 10.72
N ALA A 22 0.46 -4.49 10.16
CA ALA A 22 0.97 -3.77 9.01
C ALA A 22 -0.03 -4.02 7.88
N ALA A 23 -0.90 -3.05 7.61
CA ALA A 23 -1.68 -3.05 6.39
C ALA A 23 -0.68 -3.02 5.24
N ASP A 24 -0.66 -4.07 4.41
CA ASP A 24 0.19 -4.14 3.23
C ASP A 24 -0.09 -2.89 2.38
N GLU A 25 0.94 -2.08 2.17
CA GLU A 25 0.84 -0.91 1.30
C GLU A 25 0.62 -1.41 -0.14
N PRO A 26 -0.24 -0.74 -0.92
CA PRO A 26 -0.55 -1.17 -2.28
C PRO A 26 0.71 -1.12 -3.15
N GLU A 27 1.11 -2.28 -3.66
CA GLU A 27 2.32 -2.45 -4.47
C GLU A 27 2.12 -1.91 -5.90
N VAL A 28 3.21 -1.40 -6.50
CA VAL A 28 3.24 -1.08 -7.93
C VAL A 28 3.68 -2.31 -8.73
N LYS A 29 2.83 -2.76 -9.65
CA LYS A 29 3.06 -3.93 -10.52
C LYS A 29 3.35 -3.48 -11.95
N GLY A 30 4.40 -4.00 -12.56
CA GLY A 30 4.82 -3.67 -13.94
C GLY A 30 4.61 -4.80 -14.93
N GLU A 31 4.22 -4.45 -16.15
CA GLU A 31 4.14 -5.31 -17.34
C GLU A 31 4.62 -4.52 -18.56
N GLY A 32 5.84 -4.81 -19.06
CA GLY A 32 6.46 -4.03 -20.13
C GLY A 32 6.74 -2.58 -19.70
N SER A 33 6.27 -1.60 -20.49
CA SER A 33 6.36 -0.18 -20.13
C SER A 33 5.23 0.30 -19.22
N ILE A 34 4.25 -0.55 -18.93
CA ILE A 34 3.05 -0.16 -18.17
C ILE A 34 3.20 -0.60 -16.71
N TYR A 35 3.04 0.35 -15.79
CA TYR A 35 3.06 0.13 -14.35
C TYR A 35 1.72 0.52 -13.75
N THR A 36 1.23 -0.27 -12.80
CA THR A 36 -0.07 -0.04 -12.16
C THR A 36 0.01 -0.18 -10.65
N GLN A 37 -0.71 0.66 -9.93
CA GLN A 37 -0.90 0.53 -8.47
C GLN A 37 -2.39 0.55 -8.20
N LYS A 38 -2.91 -0.46 -7.51
CA LYS A 38 -4.33 -0.61 -7.21
C LYS A 38 -4.56 -0.45 -5.72
N PHE A 39 -5.59 0.31 -5.37
CA PHE A 39 -6.03 0.56 -4.02
C PHE A 39 -7.41 -0.09 -3.85
N ASP A 40 -7.47 -1.08 -2.97
CA ASP A 40 -8.74 -1.72 -2.63
C ASP A 40 -9.67 -0.69 -2.01
N THR A 41 -10.89 -0.64 -2.52
CA THR A 41 -11.93 0.29 -2.03
C THR A 41 -13.08 -0.53 -1.43
N PRO A 42 -13.04 -0.80 -0.10
CA PRO A 42 -14.01 -1.68 0.55
C PRO A 42 -15.46 -1.24 0.31
N GLY A 43 -16.34 -2.19 0.07
CA GLY A 43 -17.77 -1.93 -0.17
C GLY A 43 -18.10 -1.42 -1.58
N THR A 44 -17.15 -1.44 -2.51
CA THR A 44 -17.37 -1.04 -3.90
C THR A 44 -17.07 -2.19 -4.88
N SER A 45 -17.60 -2.11 -6.10
CA SER A 45 -17.41 -3.11 -7.15
C SER A 45 -16.13 -2.90 -7.97
N GLY A 46 -15.13 -2.20 -7.42
CA GLY A 46 -13.92 -1.84 -8.16
C GLY A 46 -12.84 -1.29 -7.26
N ASN A 47 -11.72 -0.94 -7.90
CA ASN A 47 -10.54 -0.41 -7.21
C ASN A 47 -10.12 0.89 -7.86
N PHE A 48 -9.71 1.87 -7.07
CA PHE A 48 -9.01 3.03 -7.60
C PHE A 48 -7.56 2.65 -7.90
N GLY A 49 -6.93 3.29 -8.88
CA GLY A 49 -5.51 3.12 -9.07
C GLY A 49 -4.87 4.06 -10.06
N TYR A 50 -3.54 3.96 -10.10
CA TYR A 50 -2.69 4.68 -11.02
C TYR A 50 -2.21 3.76 -12.13
N VAL A 51 -2.05 4.32 -13.32
CA VAL A 51 -1.44 3.67 -14.48
C VAL A 51 -0.36 4.61 -15.03
N VAL A 52 0.83 4.10 -15.25
CA VAL A 52 1.96 4.85 -15.80
C VAL A 52 2.52 4.10 -17.00
N ASP A 53 2.67 4.79 -18.11
CA ASP A 53 3.41 4.30 -19.26
C ASP A 53 4.77 4.99 -19.31
N THR A 54 5.83 4.23 -19.05
CA THR A 54 7.21 4.75 -19.03
C THR A 54 7.76 5.01 -20.42
N GLN A 55 7.20 4.40 -21.46
CA GLN A 55 7.63 4.60 -22.83
C GLN A 55 7.09 5.91 -23.38
N THR A 56 5.78 6.17 -23.20
CA THR A 56 5.14 7.42 -23.64
C THR A 56 5.23 8.54 -22.60
N ARG A 57 5.71 8.23 -21.38
CA ARG A 57 5.86 9.14 -20.23
C ARG A 57 4.53 9.77 -19.81
N LEU A 58 3.47 8.96 -19.82
CA LEU A 58 2.11 9.36 -19.44
C LEU A 58 1.70 8.74 -18.12
N CYS A 59 0.92 9.48 -17.34
CA CYS A 59 0.37 9.04 -16.06
C CYS A 59 -1.14 9.23 -16.04
N PHE A 60 -1.84 8.26 -15.46
CA PHE A 60 -3.30 8.24 -15.43
C PHE A 60 -3.81 7.81 -14.05
N VAL A 61 -5.02 8.25 -13.75
CA VAL A 61 -5.88 7.62 -12.73
C VAL A 61 -6.98 6.83 -13.43
N LYS A 62 -7.37 5.71 -12.82
CA LYS A 62 -8.39 4.81 -13.35
C LYS A 62 -9.20 4.19 -12.21
N TRP A 63 -10.49 3.99 -12.46
CA TRP A 63 -11.34 3.11 -11.67
C TRP A 63 -11.40 1.71 -12.29
N PHE A 64 -10.75 0.72 -11.71
CA PHE A 64 -10.81 -0.67 -12.16
C PHE A 64 -12.14 -1.32 -11.76
N SER A 65 -13.17 -1.18 -12.60
CA SER A 65 -14.47 -1.84 -12.41
C SER A 65 -14.36 -3.36 -12.61
N GLN A 66 -14.92 -4.14 -11.69
CA GLN A 66 -15.00 -5.61 -11.82
C GLN A 66 -16.12 -6.04 -12.79
N GLY A 67 -17.01 -5.14 -13.19
CA GLY A 67 -18.20 -5.44 -14.00
C GLY A 67 -18.06 -5.18 -15.51
N GLY A 68 -16.84 -5.02 -16.04
CA GLY A 68 -16.59 -4.89 -17.48
C GLY A 68 -17.02 -3.55 -18.11
N SER A 69 -17.59 -2.62 -17.34
CA SER A 69 -17.86 -1.26 -17.84
C SER A 69 -16.54 -0.52 -18.07
N PRO A 70 -16.33 0.08 -19.25
CA PRO A 70 -15.13 0.83 -19.53
C PRO A 70 -15.05 2.03 -18.59
N SER A 71 -14.03 2.03 -17.73
CA SER A 71 -13.66 3.20 -16.94
C SER A 71 -12.71 4.07 -17.76
N GLU A 72 -13.02 5.35 -17.86
CA GLU A 72 -12.14 6.33 -18.49
C GLU A 72 -10.78 6.38 -17.78
N LEU A 73 -9.72 6.54 -18.56
CA LEU A 73 -8.39 6.87 -18.09
C LEU A 73 -8.30 8.39 -18.04
N LEU A 74 -8.19 8.95 -16.85
CA LEU A 74 -7.99 10.39 -16.70
C LEU A 74 -6.50 10.66 -16.59
N GLN A 75 -5.94 11.38 -17.57
CA GLN A 75 -4.54 11.74 -17.55
C GLN A 75 -4.26 12.73 -16.42
N ILE A 76 -3.16 12.52 -15.70
CA ILE A 76 -2.68 13.37 -14.62
C ILE A 76 -1.22 13.75 -14.85
N ASP A 77 -0.77 14.82 -14.19
CA ASP A 77 0.65 15.17 -14.16
C ASP A 77 1.44 14.13 -13.34
N CYS A 78 2.44 13.52 -13.99
CA CYS A 78 3.34 12.55 -13.37
C CYS A 78 4.14 13.12 -12.18
N GLN A 79 4.35 14.43 -12.11
CA GLN A 79 4.97 15.06 -10.92
C GLN A 79 4.16 14.83 -9.64
N THR A 80 2.84 14.62 -9.76
CA THR A 80 2.00 14.28 -8.61
C THR A 80 2.35 12.89 -8.05
N LEU A 81 2.69 11.93 -8.91
CA LEU A 81 3.08 10.59 -8.50
C LEU A 81 4.51 10.53 -7.93
N MET A 82 5.42 11.37 -8.42
CA MET A 82 6.80 11.47 -7.90
C MET A 82 6.90 11.79 -6.39
N LYS A 83 5.85 12.37 -5.82
CA LYS A 83 5.76 12.66 -4.37
C LYS A 83 5.61 11.37 -3.54
N ARG A 84 5.20 10.26 -4.18
CA ARG A 84 4.96 8.95 -3.55
C ARG A 84 6.22 8.07 -3.65
N LYS A 85 6.63 7.47 -2.53
CA LYS A 85 7.90 6.71 -2.43
C LYS A 85 7.94 5.52 -3.40
N GLU A 86 6.79 4.92 -3.66
CA GLU A 86 6.61 3.74 -4.50
C GLU A 86 6.83 4.06 -5.99
N TRP A 87 6.59 5.29 -6.41
CA TRP A 87 6.67 5.73 -7.81
C TRP A 87 8.02 6.32 -8.21
N LYS A 88 8.80 6.81 -7.24
CA LYS A 88 10.15 7.35 -7.47
C LYS A 88 11.09 6.43 -8.26
N PRO A 89 11.18 5.11 -8.00
CA PRO A 89 12.06 4.23 -8.76
C PRO A 89 11.59 3.97 -10.21
N ILE A 90 10.32 4.25 -10.52
CA ILE A 90 9.73 3.99 -11.84
C ILE A 90 9.81 5.24 -12.73
N LEU A 91 9.54 6.41 -12.15
CA LEU A 91 9.44 7.69 -12.86
C LEU A 91 10.82 8.38 -13.03
N THR A 92 11.81 7.65 -13.54
CA THR A 92 13.23 8.08 -13.60
C THR A 92 13.52 9.23 -14.57
N TRP A 93 12.58 9.61 -15.42
CA TRP A 93 12.74 10.71 -16.39
C TRP A 93 12.29 12.07 -15.87
N LEU A 94 11.82 12.15 -14.61
CA LEU A 94 11.37 13.39 -13.97
C LEU A 94 12.42 13.99 -13.01
N PHE A 95 13.64 13.47 -13.05
CA PHE A 95 14.80 13.96 -12.30
C PHE A 95 15.71 14.82 -13.17
#